data_AF-G2NPX1-F1
#
_entry.id   AF-G2NPX1-F1
#
_cell.length_a   1.000
_cell.length_b   1.000
_cell.length_c   1.000
_cell.angle_alpha   90.00
_cell.angle_beta   90.00
_cell.angle_gamma   90.00
#
_symmetry.space_group_name_H-M   'P 1'
#
loop_
_entity.id
_entity.type
_entity.pdbx_description
1 polymer ?
#
loop_
_entity_poly.entity_id
_entity_poly.type
_entity_poly.pdbx_seq_one_letter_code
_entity_poly.pdbx_strand_id
1 'polypeptide(L)'
;MDARYEERASRLGGAVVWTWTGPRGPARPVLPDGCMDLLLWGGTLVVAGPDTHAFTPQDADGTGDASCAGIRFAPGTAPALLGVPARELRDRRVPLDALWPGARVRRLTERIDAAADPVAALEEAALRRAAGAQAPDPLTAAVAAGLRQGRSVGEVARAVGLGARQLHRRSLAAFGYGPKTLARILRLQRALALVRTGTAYADAAYAVGCTDQAHLAREVRELTGTTLGGYLAGIGHGAEDARSGTAQPSGDGR
;
A
#
# COMPACT_ATOMS: atom_id res chain seq x y z
N MET A 1 -2.09 -26.55 5.32
CA MET A 1 -2.78 -25.38 5.90
C MET A 1 -2.99 -24.40 4.78
N ASP A 2 -4.19 -23.85 4.64
CA ASP A 2 -4.45 -22.82 3.63
C ASP A 2 -3.87 -21.47 4.07
N ALA A 3 -3.47 -20.67 3.08
CA ALA A 3 -2.96 -19.32 3.35
C ALA A 3 -4.10 -18.42 3.84
N ARG A 4 -3.92 -17.77 4.98
CA ARG A 4 -4.85 -16.82 5.57
C ARG A 4 -4.26 -15.41 5.49
N TYR A 5 -5.08 -14.47 5.02
CA TYR A 5 -4.77 -13.04 5.00
C TYR A 5 -5.82 -12.31 5.80
N GLU A 6 -5.40 -11.54 6.80
CA GLU A 6 -6.30 -10.77 7.65
C GLU A 6 -5.85 -9.31 7.67
N GLU A 7 -6.81 -8.38 7.64
CA GLU A 7 -6.58 -6.95 7.80
C GLU A 7 -7.46 -6.41 8.92
N ARG A 8 -6.93 -5.45 9.67
CA ARG A 8 -7.69 -4.64 10.60
C ARG A 8 -7.23 -3.19 10.56
N ALA A 9 -8.11 -2.28 10.94
CA ALA A 9 -7.71 -0.89 11.17
C ALA A 9 -6.58 -0.84 12.22
N SER A 10 -5.57 -0.01 11.95
CA SER A 10 -4.53 0.28 12.93
C SER A 10 -5.01 1.35 13.91
N ARG A 11 -4.45 1.30 15.12
CA ARG A 11 -4.48 2.43 16.08
C ARG A 11 -3.79 3.67 15.52
N LEU A 12 -2.88 3.51 14.56
CA LEU A 12 -2.30 4.63 13.82
C LEU A 12 -3.30 5.07 12.73
N GLY A 13 -3.78 6.32 12.83
CA GLY A 13 -4.84 6.84 11.97
C GLY A 13 -4.60 6.63 10.47
N GLY A 14 -5.56 6.00 9.81
CA GLY A 14 -5.52 5.72 8.37
C GLY A 14 -4.59 4.58 7.93
N ALA A 15 -3.84 3.98 8.86
CA ALA A 15 -3.02 2.79 8.59
C ALA A 15 -3.84 1.51 8.80
N VAL A 16 -3.37 0.42 8.18
CA VAL A 16 -3.95 -0.92 8.28
C VAL A 16 -2.88 -1.86 8.82
N VAL A 17 -3.24 -2.66 9.81
CA VAL A 17 -2.42 -3.81 10.22
C VAL A 17 -2.90 -5.00 9.42
N TRP A 18 -1.96 -5.73 8.83
CA TRP A 18 -2.27 -6.95 8.09
C TRP A 18 -1.36 -8.09 8.53
N THR A 19 -1.89 -9.30 8.46
CA THR A 19 -1.15 -10.54 8.72
C THR A 19 -1.38 -11.49 7.57
N TRP A 20 -0.34 -12.25 7.25
CA TRP A 20 -0.39 -13.36 6.32
C TRP A 20 0.27 -14.56 6.97
N THR A 21 -0.44 -15.68 6.99
CA THR A 21 0.08 -16.98 7.42
C THR A 21 -0.22 -17.99 6.34
N GLY A 22 0.75 -18.77 5.92
CA GLY A 22 0.47 -19.78 4.91
C GLY A 22 1.70 -20.54 4.44
N PRO A 23 1.47 -21.61 3.67
CA PRO A 23 2.55 -22.30 2.99
C PRO A 23 3.19 -21.33 2.01
N ARG A 24 4.52 -21.33 1.94
CA ARG A 24 5.24 -20.68 0.85
C ARG A 24 4.80 -21.33 -0.46
N GLY A 25 4.24 -20.53 -1.35
CA GLY A 25 3.69 -20.94 -2.64
C GLY A 25 3.85 -19.78 -3.61
N PRO A 26 3.57 -19.98 -4.91
CA PRO A 26 3.89 -19.00 -5.94
C PRO A 26 3.36 -17.63 -5.53
N ALA A 27 4.30 -16.72 -5.27
CA ALA A 27 3.97 -15.45 -4.68
C ALA A 27 3.00 -14.68 -5.59
N ARG A 28 1.96 -14.14 -4.96
CA ARG A 28 0.95 -13.37 -5.69
C ARG A 28 1.49 -11.96 -5.96
N PRO A 29 1.26 -11.40 -7.16
CA PRO A 29 1.65 -10.03 -7.42
C PRO A 29 0.91 -9.07 -6.49
N VAL A 30 1.67 -8.30 -5.72
CA VAL A 30 1.16 -7.18 -4.92
C VAL A 30 1.04 -5.99 -5.86
N LEU A 31 -0.16 -5.44 -5.97
CA LEU A 31 -0.42 -4.30 -6.83
C LEU A 31 -0.03 -2.99 -6.15
N PRO A 32 0.44 -1.99 -6.91
CA PRO A 32 0.68 -0.68 -6.36
C PRO A 32 -0.63 -0.07 -5.87
N ASP A 33 -0.62 0.52 -4.68
CA ASP A 33 -1.78 1.13 -4.02
C ASP A 33 -1.52 2.58 -3.52
N GLY A 34 -0.28 3.04 -3.65
CA GLY A 34 0.18 4.34 -3.15
C GLY A 34 0.57 4.37 -1.68
N CYS A 35 0.61 3.21 -1.04
CA CYS A 35 1.03 3.05 0.34
C CYS A 35 2.50 2.61 0.41
N MET A 36 3.00 2.58 1.63
CA MET A 36 4.28 1.99 2.02
C MET A 36 4.01 1.15 3.25
N ASP A 37 4.76 0.06 3.41
CA ASP A 37 4.54 -0.87 4.51
C ASP A 37 5.81 -1.01 5.36
N LEU A 38 5.62 -1.10 6.68
CA LEU A 38 6.63 -1.65 7.59
C LEU A 38 6.27 -3.10 7.87
N LEU A 39 7.15 -4.01 7.47
CA LEU A 39 6.96 -5.45 7.49
C LEU A 39 7.83 -6.08 8.58
N LEU A 40 7.27 -7.08 9.26
CA LEU A 40 8.00 -8.09 10.01
C LEU A 40 8.00 -9.38 9.19
N TRP A 41 9.16 -9.72 8.63
CA TRP A 41 9.35 -10.89 7.78
C TRP A 41 10.49 -11.75 8.34
N GLY A 42 10.16 -12.95 8.86
CA GLY A 42 11.16 -13.86 9.40
C GLY A 42 12.06 -13.22 10.48
N GLY A 43 11.46 -12.46 11.42
CA GLY A 43 12.18 -11.73 12.47
C GLY A 43 12.91 -10.45 12.00
N THR A 44 12.88 -10.14 10.70
CA THR A 44 13.53 -8.94 10.15
C THR A 44 12.51 -7.85 9.89
N LEU A 45 12.87 -6.61 10.25
CA LEU A 45 12.08 -5.43 9.90
C LEU A 45 12.47 -4.91 8.52
N VAL A 46 11.51 -4.87 7.61
CA VAL A 46 11.71 -4.45 6.21
C VAL A 46 10.72 -3.34 5.88
N VAL A 47 11.20 -2.31 5.20
CA VAL A 47 10.34 -1.27 4.62
C VAL A 47 10.06 -1.62 3.17
N ALA A 48 8.79 -1.79 2.84
CA ALA A 48 8.33 -1.80 1.46
C ALA A 48 8.03 -0.37 1.02
N GLY A 49 8.83 0.13 0.09
CA GLY A 49 8.53 1.41 -0.54
C GLY A 49 7.38 1.31 -1.54
N PRO A 50 6.94 2.46 -2.08
CA PRO A 50 5.81 2.48 -2.99
C PRO A 50 6.20 1.89 -4.34
N ASP A 51 5.35 1.03 -4.87
CA ASP A 51 5.58 0.43 -6.18
C ASP A 51 4.95 1.27 -7.31
N THR A 52 5.60 1.23 -8.46
CA THR A 52 5.08 1.74 -9.74
C THR A 52 4.47 0.64 -10.60
N HIS A 53 4.81 -0.62 -10.31
CA HIS A 53 4.34 -1.82 -11.00
C HIS A 53 4.06 -2.93 -9.99
N ALA A 54 3.36 -3.99 -10.41
CA ALA A 54 3.14 -5.13 -9.53
C ALA A 54 4.48 -5.75 -9.12
N PHE A 55 4.61 -5.97 -7.82
CA PHE A 55 5.76 -6.63 -7.23
C PHE A 55 5.37 -8.06 -6.87
N THR A 56 6.14 -9.04 -7.36
CA THR A 56 6.01 -10.42 -6.92
C THR A 56 7.09 -10.69 -5.88
N PRO A 57 6.72 -10.92 -4.60
CA PRO A 57 7.68 -11.37 -3.60
C PRO A 57 8.45 -12.57 -4.11
N GLN A 58 9.78 -12.55 -4.08
CA GLN A 58 10.55 -13.75 -4.37
C GLN A 58 10.56 -14.58 -3.09
N ASP A 59 10.11 -15.84 -3.17
CA ASP A 59 10.30 -16.78 -2.07
C ASP A 59 11.79 -16.90 -1.79
N ALA A 60 12.22 -16.54 -0.59
CA ALA A 60 13.57 -16.88 -0.12
C ALA A 60 13.58 -18.39 0.13
N ASP A 61 14.04 -19.16 -0.86
CA ASP A 61 14.47 -20.57 -0.88
C ASP A 61 14.37 -21.35 0.45
N GLY A 62 13.16 -21.55 0.97
CA GLY A 62 12.96 -22.10 2.30
C GLY A 62 11.72 -22.97 2.39
N THR A 63 11.90 -24.25 2.63
CA THR A 63 10.84 -25.20 3.01
C THR A 63 10.31 -24.85 4.40
N GLY A 64 9.02 -24.50 4.51
CA GLY A 64 8.34 -24.28 5.79
C GLY A 64 7.16 -23.30 5.73
N ASP A 65 6.36 -23.28 6.81
CA ASP A 65 5.32 -22.26 7.04
C ASP A 65 5.98 -20.89 7.30
N ALA A 66 5.47 -19.86 6.65
CA ALA A 66 5.92 -18.48 6.85
C ALA A 66 4.76 -17.64 7.40
N SER A 67 5.08 -16.80 8.39
CA SER A 67 4.21 -15.73 8.84
C SER A 67 4.85 -14.39 8.49
N CYS A 68 4.03 -13.48 7.98
CA CYS A 68 4.39 -12.11 7.70
C CYS A 68 3.33 -11.21 8.34
N ALA A 69 3.76 -10.11 8.94
CA ALA A 69 2.87 -9.07 9.41
C ALA A 69 3.37 -7.72 8.93
N GLY A 70 2.44 -6.79 8.71
CA GLY A 70 2.79 -5.47 8.24
C GLY A 70 1.86 -4.39 8.75
N ILE A 71 2.39 -3.16 8.77
CA ILE A 71 1.61 -1.95 8.91
C ILE A 71 1.67 -1.22 7.57
N ARG A 72 0.55 -1.22 6.85
CA ARG A 72 0.36 -0.40 5.66
C ARG A 72 0.00 1.02 6.10
N PHE A 73 0.90 1.96 5.86
CA PHE A 73 0.67 3.36 6.21
C PHE A 73 -0.30 4.01 5.21
N ALA A 74 -1.10 4.96 5.70
CA ALA A 74 -1.86 5.83 4.80
C ALA A 74 -0.92 6.51 3.79
N PRO A 75 -1.33 6.68 2.52
CA PRO A 75 -0.49 7.29 1.50
C PRO A 75 0.08 8.64 1.92
N GLY A 76 1.41 8.77 1.84
CA GLY A 76 2.13 9.97 2.23
C GLY A 76 2.54 10.07 3.70
N THR A 77 2.11 9.15 4.56
CA THR A 77 2.45 9.16 6.01
C THR A 77 3.83 8.59 6.28
N ALA A 78 4.20 7.48 5.63
CA ALA A 78 5.43 6.76 5.93
C ALA A 78 6.71 7.60 5.83
N PRO A 79 6.90 8.52 4.86
CA PRO A 79 8.13 9.31 4.76
C PRO A 79 8.47 10.13 6.02
N ALA A 80 7.45 10.72 6.67
CA ALA A 80 7.65 11.46 7.91
C ALA A 80 8.09 10.54 9.07
N LEU A 81 7.56 9.32 9.11
CA LEU A 81 7.91 8.32 10.12
C LEU A 81 9.30 7.71 9.85
N LEU A 82 9.61 7.40 8.60
CA LEU A 82 10.87 6.77 8.22
C LEU A 82 12.03 7.78 8.20
N GLY A 83 11.75 9.07 8.00
CA GLY A 83 12.78 10.12 7.90
C GLY A 83 13.44 10.17 6.53
N VAL A 84 12.89 9.49 5.53
CA VAL A 84 13.38 9.46 4.14
C VAL A 84 12.24 9.71 3.16
N PRO A 85 12.45 10.48 2.08
CA PRO A 85 11.47 10.64 1.02
C PRO A 85 11.09 9.31 0.36
N ALA A 86 9.81 9.12 0.05
CA ALA A 86 9.30 7.90 -0.59
C ALA A 86 10.01 7.56 -1.91
N ARG A 87 10.46 8.56 -2.69
CA ARG A 87 11.17 8.35 -3.97
C ARG A 87 12.49 7.57 -3.82
N GLU A 88 13.09 7.58 -2.64
CA GLU A 88 14.35 6.86 -2.39
C GLU A 88 14.12 5.36 -2.20
N LEU A 89 12.89 4.98 -1.83
CA LEU A 89 12.46 3.60 -1.60
C LEU A 89 11.54 3.08 -2.72
N ARG A 90 11.28 3.88 -3.76
CA ARG A 90 10.38 3.50 -4.86
C ARG A 90 10.84 2.18 -5.49
N ASP A 91 9.92 1.23 -5.63
CA ASP A 91 10.15 -0.12 -6.18
C ASP A 91 11.19 -0.95 -5.40
N ARG A 92 11.41 -0.65 -4.10
CA ARG A 92 12.43 -1.31 -3.27
C ARG A 92 11.85 -1.88 -2.00
N ARG A 93 12.46 -2.98 -1.54
CA ARG A 93 12.32 -3.54 -0.19
C ARG A 93 13.65 -3.37 0.53
N VAL A 94 13.66 -2.62 1.62
CA VAL A 94 14.90 -2.18 2.28
C VAL A 94 14.85 -2.56 3.76
N PRO A 95 15.86 -3.28 4.28
CA PRO A 95 15.99 -3.52 5.72
C PRO A 95 15.94 -2.21 6.50
N LEU A 96 15.24 -2.19 7.64
CA LEU A 96 15.04 -0.95 8.40
C LEU A 96 16.35 -0.34 8.92
N ASP A 97 17.38 -1.16 9.15
CA ASP A 97 18.71 -0.74 9.60
C ASP A 97 19.57 -0.08 8.50
N ALA A 98 19.14 -0.13 7.25
CA ALA A 98 19.68 0.71 6.19
C ALA A 98 19.13 2.16 6.24
N LEU A 99 18.02 2.39 6.96
CA LEU A 99 17.39 3.71 7.11
C LEU A 99 17.64 4.32 8.49
N TRP A 100 17.66 3.48 9.53
CA TRP A 100 17.83 3.90 10.92
C TRP A 100 19.11 3.32 11.52
N PRO A 101 19.67 3.94 12.59
CA PRO A 101 20.85 3.38 13.25
C PRO A 101 20.64 1.93 13.68
N GLY A 102 21.52 1.02 13.28
CA GLY A 102 21.34 -0.42 13.50
C GLY A 102 21.11 -0.81 14.98
N ALA A 103 21.73 -0.12 15.94
CA ALA A 103 21.48 -0.35 17.36
C ALA A 103 20.02 -0.06 17.78
N ARG A 104 19.37 0.91 17.14
CA ARG A 104 17.95 1.21 17.36
C ARG A 104 17.07 0.11 16.77
N VAL A 105 17.40 -0.37 15.58
CA VAL A 105 16.64 -1.42 14.89
C VAL A 105 16.75 -2.74 15.64
N ARG A 106 17.96 -3.14 16.09
CA ARG A 106 18.15 -4.34 16.92
C ARG A 106 17.28 -4.33 18.18
N ARG A 107 17.35 -3.23 18.97
CA ARG A 107 16.50 -3.08 20.17
C ARG A 107 15.00 -3.13 19.86
N LEU A 108 14.60 -2.67 18.68
CA LEU A 108 13.21 -2.73 18.26
C LEU A 108 12.81 -4.16 17.90
N THR A 109 13.62 -4.86 17.11
CA THR A 109 13.44 -6.27 16.76
C THR A 109 13.38 -7.16 18.01
N GLU A 110 14.37 -7.06 18.91
CA GLU A 110 14.41 -7.81 20.18
C GLU A 110 13.12 -7.64 21.01
N ARG A 111 12.56 -6.43 21.03
CA ARG A 111 11.30 -6.17 21.74
C ARG A 111 10.07 -6.75 21.06
N ILE A 112 10.07 -6.81 19.74
CA ILE A 112 8.98 -7.42 18.96
C ILE A 112 9.05 -8.94 19.12
N ASP A 113 10.24 -9.53 19.05
CA ASP A 113 10.46 -10.97 19.19
C ASP A 113 10.14 -11.46 20.61
N ALA A 114 10.42 -10.65 21.64
CA ALA A 114 10.09 -10.97 23.03
C ALA A 114 8.62 -10.73 23.40
N ALA A 115 7.81 -10.15 22.51
CA ALA A 115 6.42 -9.86 22.79
C ALA A 115 5.54 -11.10 22.62
N ALA A 116 4.52 -11.25 23.49
CA ALA A 116 3.50 -12.28 23.32
C ALA A 116 2.70 -12.12 22.02
N ASP A 117 2.57 -10.87 21.54
CA ASP A 117 1.98 -10.53 20.26
C ASP A 117 2.95 -9.61 19.48
N PRO A 118 3.77 -10.19 18.57
CA PRO A 118 4.69 -9.43 17.73
C PRO A 118 4.00 -8.40 16.84
N VAL A 119 2.75 -8.65 16.42
CA VAL A 119 2.00 -7.74 15.54
C VAL A 119 1.55 -6.51 16.33
N ALA A 120 1.04 -6.69 17.54
CA ALA A 120 0.72 -5.58 18.45
C ALA A 120 1.98 -4.79 18.83
N ALA A 121 3.12 -5.46 19.04
CA ALA A 121 4.40 -4.81 19.33
C ALA A 121 4.93 -3.98 18.15
N LEU A 122 4.76 -4.49 16.92
CA LEU A 122 5.06 -3.75 15.68
C LEU A 122 4.21 -2.49 15.57
N GLU A 123 2.90 -2.60 15.80
CA GLU A 123 1.97 -1.46 15.81
C GLU A 123 2.36 -0.42 16.88
N GLU A 124 2.70 -0.87 18.08
CA GLU A 124 3.15 0.00 19.17
C GLU A 124 4.47 0.71 18.83
N ALA A 125 5.35 0.08 18.07
CA ALA A 125 6.56 0.73 17.58
C ALA A 125 6.27 1.85 16.57
N ALA A 126 5.33 1.61 15.66
CA ALA A 126 4.89 2.63 14.70
C ALA A 126 4.20 3.82 15.39
N LEU A 127 3.34 3.55 16.39
CA LEU A 127 2.70 4.59 17.20
C LEU A 127 3.72 5.45 17.93
N ARG A 128 4.68 4.84 18.63
CA ARG A 128 5.75 5.58 19.31
C ARG A 128 6.62 6.37 18.35
N ARG A 129 6.84 5.84 17.14
CA ARG A 129 7.55 6.60 16.09
C ARG A 129 6.75 7.81 15.63
N ALA A 130 5.44 7.65 15.45
CA ALA A 130 4.54 8.74 15.06
C ALA A 130 4.43 9.83 16.12
N ALA A 131 4.36 9.46 17.40
CA ALA A 131 4.33 10.41 18.51
C ALA A 131 5.59 11.29 18.59
N GLY A 132 6.75 10.77 18.15
CA GLY A 132 8.02 11.50 18.09
C GLY A 132 8.37 12.06 16.71
N ALA A 133 7.48 11.98 15.72
CA ALA A 133 7.69 12.50 14.37
C ALA A 133 6.87 13.78 14.15
N GLN A 134 7.28 14.60 13.18
CA GLN A 134 6.45 15.70 12.73
C GLN A 134 5.16 15.15 12.11
N ALA A 135 4.03 15.82 12.39
CA ALA A 135 2.75 15.43 11.81
C ALA A 135 2.83 15.38 10.26
N PRO A 136 2.18 14.40 9.61
CA PRO A 136 2.12 14.35 8.15
C PRO A 136 1.58 15.66 7.56
N ASP A 137 2.13 16.07 6.41
CA ASP A 137 1.69 17.27 5.69
C ASP A 137 0.21 17.15 5.30
N PRO A 138 -0.70 17.99 5.83
CA PRO A 138 -2.13 17.91 5.53
C PRO A 138 -2.43 18.05 4.04
N LEU A 139 -1.60 18.80 3.30
CA LEU A 139 -1.75 18.96 1.85
C LEU A 139 -1.50 17.64 1.12
N THR A 140 -0.57 16.81 1.61
CA THR A 140 -0.29 15.49 1.04
C THR A 140 -1.50 14.57 1.21
N ALA A 141 -2.13 14.57 2.38
CA ALA A 141 -3.36 13.82 2.62
C ALA A 141 -4.50 14.29 1.69
N ALA A 142 -4.67 15.60 1.53
CA ALA A 142 -5.66 16.19 0.63
C ALA A 142 -5.42 15.81 -0.86
N VAL A 143 -4.16 15.77 -1.29
CA VAL A 143 -3.79 15.32 -2.64
C VAL A 143 -4.19 13.86 -2.85
N ALA A 144 -3.82 12.97 -1.93
CA ALA A 144 -4.17 11.55 -2.03
C ALA A 144 -5.69 11.34 -2.02
N ALA A 145 -6.41 12.04 -1.15
CA ALA A 145 -7.87 11.97 -1.06
C ALA A 145 -8.55 12.45 -2.35
N GLY A 146 -8.14 13.59 -2.90
CA GLY A 146 -8.71 14.12 -4.15
C GLY A 146 -8.47 13.21 -5.34
N LEU A 147 -7.25 12.66 -5.47
CA LEU A 147 -6.93 11.70 -6.53
C LEU A 147 -7.66 10.36 -6.35
N ARG A 148 -7.85 9.90 -5.11
CA ARG A 148 -8.66 8.71 -4.81
C ARG A 148 -10.13 8.90 -5.19
N GLN A 149 -10.67 10.11 -5.06
CA GLN A 149 -12.01 10.45 -5.56
C GLN A 149 -12.06 10.56 -7.09
N GLY A 150 -10.93 10.47 -7.79
CA GLY A 150 -10.86 10.53 -9.25
C GLY A 150 -10.77 11.93 -9.82
N ARG A 151 -10.55 12.95 -8.98
CA ARG A 151 -10.29 14.31 -9.47
C ARG A 151 -9.00 14.31 -10.30
N SER A 152 -8.99 15.12 -11.34
CA SER A 152 -7.80 15.35 -12.15
C SER A 152 -6.68 15.98 -11.32
N VAL A 153 -5.44 15.80 -11.76
CA VAL A 153 -4.26 16.44 -11.14
C VAL A 153 -4.42 17.96 -11.10
N GLY A 154 -5.04 18.57 -12.12
CA GLY A 154 -5.28 20.02 -12.17
C GLY A 154 -6.32 20.49 -11.15
N GLU A 155 -7.39 19.73 -10.94
CA GLU A 155 -8.39 20.03 -9.91
C GLU A 155 -7.82 19.90 -8.51
N VAL A 156 -7.04 18.84 -8.26
CA VAL A 156 -6.36 18.65 -6.99
C VAL A 156 -5.38 19.79 -6.74
N ALA A 157 -4.53 20.13 -7.73
CA ALA A 157 -3.57 21.24 -7.63
C ALA A 157 -4.25 22.55 -7.23
N ARG A 158 -5.37 22.89 -7.88
CA ARG A 158 -6.17 24.08 -7.57
C ARG A 158 -6.76 24.03 -6.16
N ALA A 159 -7.35 22.90 -5.78
CA ALA A 159 -7.98 22.71 -4.47
C ALA A 159 -6.98 22.85 -3.31
N VAL A 160 -5.74 22.41 -3.51
CA VAL A 160 -4.67 22.53 -2.49
C VAL A 160 -3.80 23.79 -2.64
N GLY A 161 -4.13 24.68 -3.59
CA GLY A 161 -3.40 25.94 -3.81
C GLY A 161 -1.96 25.75 -4.32
N LEU A 162 -1.67 24.66 -5.02
CA LEU A 162 -0.32 24.32 -5.49
C LEU A 162 -0.19 24.48 -7.01
N GLY A 163 0.90 25.11 -7.45
CA GLY A 163 1.33 25.01 -8.84
C GLY A 163 1.79 23.60 -9.22
N ALA A 164 1.74 23.26 -10.51
CA ALA A 164 2.08 21.92 -11.01
C ALA A 164 3.47 21.41 -10.56
N ARG A 165 4.48 22.29 -10.59
CA ARG A 165 5.85 21.96 -10.15
C ARG A 165 5.92 21.64 -8.65
N GLN A 166 5.20 22.39 -7.82
CA GLN A 166 5.19 22.17 -6.38
C GLN A 166 4.42 20.90 -6.02
N LEU A 167 3.27 20.67 -6.66
CA LEU A 167 2.52 19.43 -6.51
C LEU A 167 3.40 18.22 -6.89
N HIS A 168 4.07 18.27 -8.04
CA HIS A 168 4.95 17.19 -8.48
C HIS A 168 6.07 16.90 -7.47
N ARG A 169 6.79 17.93 -7.01
CA ARG A 169 7.86 17.79 -6.03
C ARG A 169 7.37 17.19 -4.71
N ARG A 170 6.21 17.64 -4.20
CA ARG A 170 5.60 17.10 -2.99
C ARG A 170 5.17 15.66 -3.18
N SER A 171 4.56 15.32 -4.31
CA SER A 171 4.17 13.95 -4.63
C SER A 171 5.36 13.00 -4.68
N LEU A 172 6.49 13.40 -5.27
CA LEU A 172 7.70 12.58 -5.25
C LEU A 172 8.20 12.29 -3.83
N ALA A 173 8.15 13.28 -2.93
CA ALA A 173 8.58 13.09 -1.55
C ALA A 173 7.62 12.21 -0.74
N ALA A 174 6.31 12.35 -0.96
CA ALA A 174 5.27 11.66 -0.20
C ALA A 174 4.94 10.24 -0.72
N PHE A 175 4.86 10.07 -2.04
CA PHE A 175 4.32 8.87 -2.70
C PHE A 175 5.35 8.16 -3.58
N GLY A 176 6.53 8.77 -3.76
CA GLY A 176 7.62 8.22 -4.57
C GLY A 176 7.56 8.55 -6.05
N TYR A 177 6.41 9.01 -6.54
CA TYR A 177 6.18 9.36 -7.94
C TYR A 177 5.28 10.58 -8.10
N GLY A 178 5.14 11.05 -9.33
CA GLY A 178 4.34 12.23 -9.64
C GLY A 178 2.83 12.00 -9.45
N PRO A 179 2.04 13.09 -9.37
CA PRO A 179 0.60 13.01 -9.13
C PRO A 179 -0.16 12.29 -10.24
N LYS A 180 0.35 12.30 -11.49
CA LYS A 180 -0.23 11.52 -12.58
C LYS A 180 -0.11 10.01 -12.32
N THR A 181 1.07 9.53 -11.93
CA THR A 181 1.27 8.11 -11.60
C THR A 181 0.39 7.69 -10.43
N LEU A 182 0.30 8.51 -9.38
CA LEU A 182 -0.60 8.26 -8.25
C LEU A 182 -2.07 8.17 -8.71
N ALA A 183 -2.53 9.09 -9.56
CA ALA A 183 -3.88 9.07 -10.10
C ALA A 183 -4.19 7.78 -10.86
N ARG A 184 -3.25 7.29 -11.67
CA ARG A 184 -3.39 6.03 -12.42
C ARG A 184 -3.48 4.82 -11.49
N ILE A 185 -2.62 4.76 -10.48
CA ILE A 185 -2.62 3.70 -9.46
C ILE A 185 -3.95 3.69 -8.70
N LEU A 186 -4.40 4.85 -8.19
CA LEU A 186 -5.66 4.94 -7.47
C LEU A 186 -6.89 4.69 -8.36
N ARG A 187 -6.81 5.01 -9.65
CA ARG A 187 -7.83 4.64 -10.64
C ARG A 187 -7.93 3.11 -10.79
N LEU A 188 -6.79 2.44 -10.95
CA LEU A 188 -6.72 0.98 -11.01
C LEU A 188 -7.33 0.34 -9.76
N GLN A 189 -6.98 0.82 -8.57
CA GLN A 189 -7.52 0.32 -7.30
C GLN A 189 -9.05 0.46 -7.23
N ARG A 190 -9.62 1.57 -7.70
CA ARG A 190 -11.08 1.74 -7.79
C ARG A 190 -11.72 0.78 -8.80
N ALA A 191 -11.10 0.61 -9.97
CA ALA A 191 -11.62 -0.30 -10.99
C ALA A 191 -11.63 -1.75 -10.48
N LEU A 192 -10.58 -2.16 -9.78
CA LEU A 192 -10.50 -3.46 -9.11
C LEU A 192 -11.60 -3.64 -8.08
N ALA A 193 -11.86 -2.64 -7.25
CA ALA A 193 -12.94 -2.70 -6.26
C ALA A 193 -14.30 -2.92 -6.93
N LEU A 194 -14.63 -2.15 -7.98
CA LEU A 194 -15.88 -2.29 -8.73
C LEU A 194 -16.03 -3.68 -9.36
N VAL A 195 -15.00 -4.15 -10.06
CA VAL A 195 -15.05 -5.47 -10.73
C VAL A 195 -15.16 -6.61 -9.72
N ARG A 196 -14.49 -6.51 -8.56
CA ARG A 196 -14.62 -7.50 -7.46
C ARG A 196 -16.04 -7.54 -6.89
N THR A 197 -16.76 -6.42 -6.90
CA THR A 197 -18.18 -6.36 -6.50
C THR A 197 -19.15 -6.76 -7.61
N GLY A 198 -18.64 -7.25 -8.76
CA GLY A 198 -19.46 -7.76 -9.86
C GLY A 198 -19.79 -6.75 -10.95
N THR A 199 -19.26 -5.51 -10.90
CA THR A 199 -19.42 -4.54 -11.98
C THR A 199 -18.75 -5.04 -13.26
N ALA A 200 -19.45 -4.98 -14.39
CA ALA A 200 -18.88 -5.36 -15.68
C ALA A 200 -17.65 -4.48 -16.00
N TYR A 201 -16.64 -5.06 -16.64
CA TYR A 201 -15.36 -4.39 -16.83
C TYR A 201 -15.46 -3.09 -17.65
N ALA A 202 -16.36 -3.04 -18.64
CA ALA A 202 -16.63 -1.83 -19.41
C ALA A 202 -17.24 -0.71 -18.55
N ASP A 203 -18.22 -1.05 -17.70
CA ASP A 203 -18.86 -0.10 -16.78
C ASP A 203 -17.87 0.39 -15.72
N ALA A 204 -17.01 -0.50 -15.21
CA ALA A 204 -15.95 -0.14 -14.28
C ALA A 204 -14.96 0.85 -14.93
N ALA A 205 -14.61 0.66 -16.21
CA ALA A 205 -13.75 1.58 -16.94
C ALA A 205 -14.38 2.98 -17.04
N TYR A 206 -15.66 3.06 -17.40
CA TYR A 206 -16.38 4.32 -17.46
C TYR A 206 -16.48 5.00 -16.08
N ALA A 207 -16.85 4.23 -15.05
CA ALA A 207 -17.02 4.72 -13.68
C ALA A 207 -15.74 5.32 -13.07
N VAL A 208 -14.57 4.82 -13.47
CA VAL A 208 -13.28 5.36 -12.99
C VAL A 208 -12.69 6.46 -13.89
N GLY A 209 -13.42 6.87 -14.93
CA GLY A 209 -13.05 7.96 -15.82
C GLY A 209 -12.10 7.57 -16.96
N CYS A 210 -12.07 6.29 -17.37
CA CYS A 210 -11.43 5.90 -18.62
C CYS A 210 -12.32 6.29 -19.82
N THR A 211 -11.67 6.63 -20.93
CA THR A 211 -12.36 6.97 -22.20
C THR A 211 -13.10 5.77 -22.80
N ASP A 212 -12.56 4.59 -22.56
CA ASP A 212 -13.02 3.32 -23.10
C ASP A 212 -12.39 2.17 -22.30
N GLN A 213 -12.87 0.95 -22.55
CA GLN A 213 -12.35 -0.27 -21.93
C GLN A 213 -10.87 -0.52 -22.27
N ALA A 214 -10.41 -0.17 -23.47
CA ALA A 214 -9.03 -0.40 -23.90
C ALA A 214 -8.03 0.53 -23.19
N HIS A 215 -8.47 1.72 -22.77
CA HIS A 215 -7.71 2.61 -21.90
C HIS A 215 -7.47 1.95 -20.54
N LEU A 216 -8.51 1.47 -19.85
CA LEU A 216 -8.33 0.76 -18.58
C LEU A 216 -7.44 -0.48 -18.77
N ALA A 217 -7.64 -1.24 -19.85
CA ALA A 217 -6.86 -2.45 -20.12
C ALA A 217 -5.37 -2.17 -20.36
N ARG A 218 -5.02 -1.03 -20.97
CA ARG A 218 -3.62 -0.61 -21.12
C ARG A 218 -3.02 -0.23 -19.77
N GLU A 219 -3.72 0.56 -18.96
CA GLU A 219 -3.22 0.92 -17.63
C GLU A 219 -3.03 -0.30 -16.72
N VAL A 220 -3.97 -1.26 -16.75
CA VAL A 220 -3.83 -2.51 -16.01
C VAL A 220 -2.60 -3.30 -16.46
N ARG A 221 -2.37 -3.44 -17.77
CA ARG A 221 -1.20 -4.17 -18.27
C ARG A 221 0.10 -3.47 -17.90
N GLU A 222 0.16 -2.16 -18.03
CA GLU A 222 1.35 -1.39 -17.66
C GLU A 222 1.67 -1.49 -16.17
N LEU A 223 0.65 -1.43 -15.30
CA LEU A 223 0.83 -1.45 -13.85
C LEU A 223 0.97 -2.87 -13.29
N THR A 224 0.35 -3.88 -13.90
CA THR A 224 0.30 -5.24 -13.32
C THR A 224 1.10 -6.29 -14.09
N GLY A 225 1.57 -5.97 -15.30
CA GLY A 225 2.19 -6.93 -16.23
C GLY A 225 1.22 -7.93 -16.84
N THR A 226 -0.07 -7.91 -16.46
CA THR A 226 -1.10 -8.84 -16.95
C THR A 226 -2.44 -8.13 -17.20
N THR A 227 -3.46 -8.87 -17.62
CA THR A 227 -4.83 -8.36 -17.75
C THR A 227 -5.54 -8.38 -16.41
N LEU A 228 -6.61 -7.58 -16.25
CA LEU A 228 -7.40 -7.59 -15.01
C LEU A 228 -7.98 -8.98 -14.74
N GLY A 229 -8.51 -9.63 -15.78
CA GLY A 229 -9.02 -11.01 -15.69
C GLY A 229 -7.93 -12.00 -15.31
N GLY A 230 -6.72 -11.88 -15.86
CA GLY A 230 -5.58 -12.72 -15.48
C GLY A 230 -5.16 -12.53 -14.02
N TYR A 231 -5.12 -11.28 -13.56
CA TYR A 231 -4.87 -10.97 -12.15
C TYR A 231 -5.98 -11.55 -11.25
N LEU A 232 -7.25 -11.37 -11.62
CA LEU A 232 -8.40 -11.88 -10.88
C LEU A 232 -8.51 -13.42 -10.91
N ALA A 233 -8.11 -14.07 -11.99
CA ALA A 233 -8.08 -15.53 -12.07
C ALA A 233 -6.95 -16.12 -11.23
N GLY A 234 -5.82 -15.41 -11.13
CA GLY A 234 -4.70 -15.75 -10.24
C GLY A 234 -5.04 -15.65 -8.75
N ILE A 235 -6.00 -14.80 -8.37
CA ILE A 235 -6.59 -14.80 -7.01
C ILE A 235 -7.76 -15.81 -6.89
N GLY A 236 -8.42 -16.13 -8.02
CA GLY A 236 -9.66 -16.91 -8.14
C GLY A 236 -9.55 -18.42 -7.90
N HIS A 237 -8.41 -19.06 -8.20
CA HIS A 237 -8.20 -20.52 -7.98
C HIS A 237 -7.97 -20.91 -6.49
N GLY A 238 -8.32 -20.02 -5.55
CA GLY A 238 -8.47 -20.29 -4.12
C GLY A 238 -9.56 -19.44 -3.49
N ALA A 239 -10.55 -18.99 -4.28
CA ALA A 239 -11.54 -17.99 -3.90
C ALA A 239 -12.72 -18.50 -3.05
N GLU A 240 -12.50 -19.52 -2.24
CA GLU A 240 -13.32 -19.73 -1.03
C GLU A 240 -12.70 -19.04 0.20
N ASP A 241 -11.38 -18.77 0.24
CA ASP A 241 -10.67 -18.40 1.49
C ASP A 241 -10.03 -17.01 1.54
N ALA A 242 -10.22 -16.14 0.54
CA ALA A 242 -9.64 -14.78 0.51
C ALA A 242 -10.71 -13.70 0.26
N ARG A 243 -11.83 -13.77 0.99
CA ARG A 243 -12.90 -12.75 0.95
C ARG A 243 -12.42 -11.45 1.59
N SER A 244 -12.80 -10.34 0.94
CA SER A 244 -12.70 -8.93 1.36
C SER A 244 -11.31 -8.31 1.21
N GLY A 245 -11.01 -7.42 0.25
CA GLY A 245 -11.91 -6.50 -0.45
C GLY A 245 -12.31 -5.36 0.47
N THR A 246 -11.38 -4.46 0.77
CA THR A 246 -11.61 -3.28 1.61
C THR A 246 -12.79 -2.45 1.08
N ALA A 247 -13.95 -2.56 1.74
CA ALA A 247 -14.85 -1.45 1.93
C ALA A 247 -14.31 -0.62 3.10
N GLN A 248 -14.09 0.68 2.89
CA GLN A 248 -13.82 1.60 3.99
C GLN A 248 -15.13 1.84 4.77
N PRO A 249 -15.09 2.01 6.11
CA PRO A 249 -16.26 2.40 6.87
C PRO A 249 -16.64 3.84 6.49
N SER A 250 -17.81 3.98 5.86
CA SER A 250 -18.56 5.24 5.88
C SER A 250 -19.01 5.50 7.32
N GLY A 251 -18.46 6.53 7.94
CA GLY A 251 -18.89 7.02 9.25
C GLY A 251 -19.23 8.50 9.16
N ASP A 252 -20.45 8.78 8.68
CA ASP A 252 -21.16 10.05 8.88
C ASP A 252 -22.32 9.73 9.84
N GLY A 253 -22.46 10.46 10.95
CA GLY A 253 -23.64 10.29 11.81
C GLY A 253 -23.55 10.82 13.24
N ARG A 254 -23.62 12.16 13.36
CA ARG A 254 -24.00 13.00 14.53
C ARG A 254 -22.92 13.36 15.55
#